data_AF-A0A2W1NJ00-F1
#
_entry.id   AF-A0A2W1NJ00-F1
#
_cell.length_a   1.000
_cell.length_b   1.000
_cell.length_c   1.000
_cell.angle_alpha   90.00
_cell.angle_beta   90.00
_cell.angle_gamma   90.00
#
_symmetry.space_group_name_H-M   'P 1'
#
loop_
_entity.id
_entity.type
_entity.pdbx_description
1 polymer ?
#
loop_
_entity_poly.entity_id
_entity_poly.type
_entity_poly.pdbx_seq_one_letter_code
_entity_poly.pdbx_strand_id
1 'polypeptide(L)'
;MKNWLEYIENELIDIDFDDIETKQTDYYLYKFYRLNGTYLAVDLIDDFRKIRKIEIGKYWLTNSNVWGYEVSSAKAVLDKTKMQFIDFLQVSFDSEYGEQYELDFTTNNQRILSQFLNVPLFKGWIENYYNYKEDNYKICIELETDIKRLNFEIILLHFAEQDIPLPGDKTERRIRAWWADLKINDTKRKIEREIIKPLKIKTLPYKK
;
A
#
# COMPACT_ATOMS: atom_id res chain seq x y z
N MET A 1 -20.55 3.21 17.01
CA MET A 1 -20.06 3.46 15.64
C MET A 1 -21.16 3.14 14.65
N LYS A 2 -21.51 4.09 13.80
CA LYS A 2 -22.64 4.04 12.87
C LYS A 2 -22.23 3.81 11.41
N ASN A 3 -21.00 4.13 11.03
CA ASN A 3 -20.51 4.00 9.66
C ASN A 3 -18.97 3.83 9.62
N TRP A 4 -18.39 3.69 8.42
CA TRP A 4 -16.96 3.49 8.25
C TRP A 4 -16.12 4.69 8.63
N LEU A 5 -16.62 5.91 8.42
CA LEU A 5 -15.88 7.12 8.77
C LEU A 5 -15.62 7.18 10.28
N GLU A 6 -16.68 7.03 11.10
CA GLU A 6 -16.55 6.99 12.56
C GLU A 6 -15.63 5.84 13.01
N TYR A 7 -15.71 4.69 12.34
CA TYR A 7 -14.89 3.53 12.68
C TYR A 7 -13.40 3.78 12.42
N ILE A 8 -13.06 4.29 11.25
CA ILE A 8 -11.68 4.58 10.86
C ILE A 8 -11.12 5.71 11.73
N GLU A 9 -11.87 6.79 11.96
CA GLU A 9 -11.40 7.87 12.82
C GLU A 9 -11.14 7.40 14.26
N ASN A 10 -11.94 6.46 14.77
CA ASN A 10 -11.69 5.84 16.07
C ASN A 10 -10.41 4.97 16.08
N GLU A 11 -10.14 4.21 15.02
CA GLU A 11 -8.89 3.43 14.90
C GLU A 11 -7.65 4.34 14.84
N LEU A 12 -7.80 5.56 14.33
CA LEU A 12 -6.72 6.53 14.12
C LEU A 12 -6.62 7.62 15.21
N ILE A 13 -7.48 7.60 16.23
CA ILE A 13 -7.69 8.73 17.17
C ILE A 13 -6.42 9.21 17.91
N ASP A 14 -5.46 8.31 18.16
CA ASP A 14 -4.21 8.61 18.87
C ASP A 14 -3.02 8.89 17.93
N ILE A 15 -3.29 9.19 16.65
CA ILE A 15 -2.26 9.48 15.65
C ILE A 15 -2.33 10.95 15.29
N ASP A 16 -1.23 11.66 15.53
CA ASP A 16 -1.04 13.04 15.07
C ASP A 16 -0.47 12.99 13.64
N PHE A 17 -1.31 13.25 12.64
CA PHE A 17 -0.93 13.20 11.24
C PHE A 17 -0.29 14.53 10.80
N ASP A 18 0.71 14.45 9.93
CA ASP A 18 1.36 15.62 9.34
C ASP A 18 0.37 16.41 8.47
N ASP A 19 -0.50 15.70 7.75
CA ASP A 19 -1.50 16.27 6.86
C ASP A 19 -2.69 15.31 6.68
N ILE A 20 -3.89 15.89 6.57
CA ILE A 20 -5.13 15.16 6.31
C ILE A 20 -5.89 15.88 5.21
N GLU A 21 -5.96 15.26 4.05
CA GLU A 21 -6.75 15.75 2.92
C GLU A 21 -8.13 15.09 2.92
N THR A 22 -9.18 15.90 2.75
CA THR A 22 -10.55 15.41 2.59
C THR A 22 -11.16 15.99 1.33
N LYS A 23 -11.59 15.12 0.42
CA LYS A 23 -12.28 15.47 -0.81
C LYS A 23 -13.66 14.84 -0.82
N GLN A 24 -14.69 15.67 -0.66
CA GLN A 24 -16.09 15.28 -0.78
C GLN A 24 -16.58 15.59 -2.20
N THR A 25 -17.24 14.61 -2.83
CA THR A 25 -17.99 14.78 -4.08
C THR A 25 -19.41 14.27 -3.89
N ASP A 26 -20.25 14.42 -4.92
CA ASP A 26 -21.60 13.85 -4.93
C ASP A 26 -21.62 12.32 -4.91
N TYR A 27 -20.50 11.67 -5.26
CA TYR A 27 -20.43 10.21 -5.43
C TYR A 27 -19.63 9.51 -4.34
N TYR A 28 -18.65 10.18 -3.75
CA TYR A 28 -17.75 9.59 -2.76
C TYR A 28 -17.10 10.63 -1.86
N LEU A 29 -16.66 10.17 -0.69
CA LEU A 29 -15.72 10.86 0.18
C LEU A 29 -14.38 10.15 0.14
N TYR A 30 -13.33 10.89 -0.20
CA TYR A 30 -11.97 10.43 -0.14
C TYR A 30 -11.23 11.12 1.00
N LYS A 31 -10.58 10.35 1.87
CA LYS A 31 -9.68 10.86 2.91
C LYS A 31 -8.29 10.29 2.73
N PHE A 32 -7.29 11.16 2.87
CA PHE A 32 -5.89 10.81 2.74
C PHE A 32 -5.15 11.30 3.99
N TYR A 33 -4.64 10.38 4.78
CA TYR A 33 -3.90 10.65 6.00
C TYR A 33 -2.41 10.47 5.74
N ARG A 34 -1.58 11.44 6.12
CA ARG A 34 -0.13 11.44 5.86
C ARG A 34 0.65 11.55 7.15
N LEU A 35 1.64 10.69 7.34
CA LEU A 35 2.56 10.76 8.46
C LEU A 35 3.90 10.12 8.11
N ASN A 36 5.01 10.85 8.34
CA ASN A 36 6.38 10.33 8.23
C ASN A 36 6.68 9.62 6.89
N GLY A 37 6.20 10.18 5.77
CA GLY A 37 6.41 9.61 4.43
C GLY A 37 5.58 8.35 4.14
N THR A 38 4.57 8.05 4.98
CA THR A 38 3.59 6.97 4.76
C THR A 38 2.19 7.56 4.69
N TYR A 39 1.36 7.07 3.76
CA TYR A 39 -0.02 7.51 3.63
C TYR A 39 -1.03 6.39 3.86
N LEU A 40 -2.22 6.74 4.32
CA LEU A 40 -3.41 5.89 4.29
C LEU A 40 -4.51 6.61 3.50
N ALA A 41 -5.00 5.98 2.44
CA ALA A 41 -6.07 6.51 1.62
C ALA A 41 -7.33 5.68 1.78
N VAL A 42 -8.47 6.33 1.97
CA VAL A 42 -9.77 5.69 2.15
C VAL A 42 -10.78 6.35 1.22
N ASP A 43 -11.54 5.51 0.51
CA ASP A 43 -12.61 5.92 -0.39
C ASP A 43 -13.94 5.34 0.09
N LEU A 44 -14.85 6.21 0.51
CA LEU A 44 -16.14 5.88 1.12
C LEU A 44 -17.29 6.28 0.21
N ILE A 45 -18.25 5.38 0.05
CA ILE A 45 -19.48 5.56 -0.73
C ILE A 45 -20.71 5.15 0.09
N ASP A 46 -21.90 5.30 -0.50
CA ASP A 46 -23.18 4.89 0.07
C ASP A 46 -23.39 5.43 1.50
N ASP A 47 -23.33 6.75 1.66
CA ASP A 47 -23.44 7.42 2.98
C ASP A 47 -22.46 6.87 4.03
N PHE A 48 -21.22 6.59 3.58
CA PHE A 48 -20.13 6.01 4.37
C PHE A 48 -20.41 4.59 4.88
N ARG A 49 -21.42 3.91 4.32
CA ARG A 49 -21.75 2.52 4.67
C ARG A 49 -20.93 1.50 3.90
N LYS A 50 -20.16 1.94 2.90
CA LYS A 50 -19.28 1.06 2.13
C LYS A 50 -17.92 1.70 1.89
N ILE A 51 -16.85 0.94 2.16
CA ILE A 51 -15.50 1.25 1.68
C ILE A 51 -15.43 0.73 0.26
N ARG A 52 -15.18 1.62 -0.70
CA ARG A 52 -14.90 1.24 -2.09
C ARG A 52 -13.47 0.73 -2.24
N LYS A 53 -12.53 1.41 -1.59
CA LYS A 53 -11.12 1.02 -1.53
C LYS A 53 -10.43 1.62 -0.31
N ILE A 54 -9.42 0.91 0.17
CA ILE A 54 -8.47 1.41 1.15
C ILE A 54 -7.07 0.93 0.78
N GLU A 55 -6.11 1.83 0.82
CA GLU A 55 -4.72 1.54 0.46
C GLU A 55 -3.75 2.32 1.33
N ILE A 56 -2.54 1.79 1.42
CA ILE A 56 -1.42 2.38 2.12
C ILE A 56 -0.18 2.32 1.23
N GLY A 57 0.59 3.39 1.20
CA GLY A 57 1.87 3.40 0.51
C GLY A 57 2.79 4.43 1.11
N LYS A 58 3.93 4.64 0.45
CA LYS A 58 4.85 5.70 0.81
C LYS A 58 4.61 6.92 -0.06
N TYR A 59 4.94 8.08 0.48
CA TYR A 59 5.01 9.32 -0.27
C TYR A 59 6.29 10.10 0.07
N TRP A 60 6.73 10.97 -0.83
CA TRP A 60 7.74 11.99 -0.54
C TRP A 60 7.33 13.33 -1.15
N LEU A 61 7.79 14.40 -0.50
CA LEU A 61 7.62 15.77 -0.98
C LEU A 61 8.60 16.02 -2.11
N THR A 62 8.13 16.57 -3.23
CA THR A 62 9.02 17.03 -4.31
C THR A 62 9.34 18.50 -4.11
N ASN A 63 10.61 18.87 -4.32
CA ASN A 63 11.10 20.25 -4.15
C ASN A 63 10.37 21.27 -5.06
N SER A 64 9.67 20.83 -6.10
CA SER A 64 9.00 21.69 -7.09
C SER A 64 7.50 21.87 -6.86
N ASN A 65 6.88 21.16 -5.91
CA ASN A 65 5.52 21.41 -5.38
C ASN A 65 4.37 21.58 -6.40
N VAL A 66 4.53 21.19 -7.68
CA VAL A 66 3.48 21.36 -8.71
C VAL A 66 2.30 20.40 -8.49
N TRP A 67 2.57 19.22 -7.92
CA TRP A 67 1.58 18.18 -7.59
C TRP A 67 1.65 17.69 -6.13
N GLY A 68 2.46 18.34 -5.29
CA GLY A 68 2.54 18.15 -3.85
C GLY A 68 3.29 16.90 -3.36
N TYR A 69 3.05 15.72 -3.94
CA TYR A 69 3.63 14.45 -3.44
C TYR A 69 3.89 13.44 -4.57
N GLU A 70 5.00 12.70 -4.49
CA GLU A 70 5.24 11.48 -5.28
C GLU A 70 5.00 10.26 -4.39
N VAL A 71 4.48 9.16 -4.96
CA VAL A 71 4.18 7.92 -4.25
C VAL A 71 5.12 6.79 -4.67
N SER A 72 5.42 5.86 -3.75
CA SER A 72 6.24 4.68 -4.05
C SER A 72 5.65 3.87 -5.19
N SER A 73 6.50 3.14 -5.91
CA SER A 73 6.05 2.19 -6.93
C SER A 73 5.22 1.04 -6.36
N ALA A 74 5.17 0.83 -5.04
CA ALA A 74 4.34 -0.18 -4.41
C ALA A 74 3.36 0.43 -3.39
N LYS A 75 2.20 -0.20 -3.28
CA LYS A 75 1.18 0.07 -2.26
C LYS A 75 0.60 -1.23 -1.72
N ALA A 76 0.24 -1.24 -0.45
CA ALA A 76 -0.59 -2.28 0.13
C ALA A 76 -2.07 -1.92 -0.04
N VAL A 77 -2.88 -2.91 -0.39
CA VAL A 77 -4.33 -2.76 -0.59
C VAL A 77 -5.07 -3.81 0.21
N LEU A 78 -6.28 -3.46 0.65
CA LEU A 78 -7.15 -4.43 1.30
C LEU A 78 -7.74 -5.37 0.25
N ASP A 79 -7.44 -6.67 0.32
CA ASP A 79 -7.99 -7.68 -0.58
C ASP A 79 -8.55 -8.86 0.23
N LYS A 80 -9.89 -9.01 0.22
CA LYS A 80 -10.61 -10.05 0.97
C LYS A 80 -10.22 -11.48 0.61
N THR A 81 -9.63 -11.69 -0.56
CA THR A 81 -9.22 -13.01 -1.05
C THR A 81 -7.84 -13.42 -0.53
N LYS A 82 -7.08 -12.48 0.03
CA LYS A 82 -5.72 -12.71 0.52
C LYS A 82 -5.72 -12.98 2.01
N MET A 83 -4.64 -13.62 2.43
CA MET A 83 -4.39 -13.90 3.83
C MET A 83 -4.10 -12.61 4.59
N GLN A 84 -4.73 -12.45 5.75
CA GLN A 84 -4.76 -11.20 6.51
C GLN A 84 -5.28 -9.99 5.72
N PHE A 85 -6.00 -10.27 4.64
CA PHE A 85 -6.69 -9.28 3.82
C PHE A 85 -5.77 -8.21 3.22
N ILE A 86 -4.49 -8.54 3.00
CA ILE A 86 -3.50 -7.62 2.45
C ILE A 86 -2.89 -8.21 1.18
N ASP A 87 -2.84 -7.40 0.14
CA ASP A 87 -1.98 -7.62 -1.02
C ASP A 87 -1.07 -6.41 -1.23
N PHE A 88 -0.03 -6.59 -2.02
CA PHE A 88 0.79 -5.48 -2.50
C PHE A 88 0.80 -5.43 -4.02
N LEU A 89 0.57 -4.23 -4.53
CA LEU A 89 0.44 -3.98 -5.95
C LEU A 89 1.36 -2.83 -6.36
N GLN A 90 1.73 -2.81 -7.64
CA GLN A 90 2.39 -1.65 -8.20
C GLN A 90 1.40 -0.49 -8.24
N VAL A 91 1.82 0.72 -7.89
CA VAL A 91 0.98 1.90 -8.08
C VAL A 91 0.68 2.08 -9.56
N SER A 92 -0.60 2.35 -9.86
CA SER A 92 -1.18 2.56 -11.18
C SER A 92 -2.09 3.81 -11.14
N PHE A 93 -2.34 4.43 -12.30
CA PHE A 93 -3.14 5.65 -12.39
C PHE A 93 -4.62 5.40 -12.02
N ASP A 94 -5.19 4.32 -12.54
CA ASP A 94 -6.60 3.98 -12.32
C ASP A 94 -6.89 3.39 -10.94
N SER A 95 -5.88 3.06 -10.12
CA SER A 95 -6.06 2.34 -8.86
C SER A 95 -6.75 0.97 -9.02
N GLU A 96 -7.07 0.32 -7.90
CA GLU A 96 -7.74 -0.97 -7.89
C GLU A 96 -9.24 -0.84 -7.61
N TYR A 97 -10.05 -1.60 -8.33
CA TYR A 97 -11.49 -1.71 -8.14
C TYR A 97 -11.95 -3.16 -8.26
N GLY A 98 -13.07 -3.49 -7.62
CA GLY A 98 -13.67 -4.81 -7.64
C GLY A 98 -14.16 -5.25 -6.27
N GLU A 99 -15.10 -6.19 -6.26
CA GLU A 99 -15.76 -6.66 -5.04
C GLU A 99 -14.76 -7.15 -3.99
N GLN A 100 -13.59 -7.65 -4.37
CA GLN A 100 -12.54 -8.09 -3.43
C GLN A 100 -11.95 -6.97 -2.57
N TYR A 101 -11.98 -5.71 -3.03
CA TYR A 101 -11.46 -4.55 -2.31
C TYR A 101 -12.53 -3.82 -1.48
N GLU A 102 -13.80 -4.13 -1.73
CA GLU A 102 -14.94 -3.43 -1.13
C GLU A 102 -15.38 -4.04 0.22
N LEU A 103 -15.85 -3.20 1.14
CA LEU A 103 -16.39 -3.61 2.43
C LEU A 103 -17.67 -2.87 2.81
N ASP A 104 -18.78 -3.59 2.96
CA ASP A 104 -19.99 -3.06 3.58
C ASP A 104 -19.85 -2.96 5.10
N PHE A 105 -20.51 -1.98 5.71
CA PHE A 105 -20.42 -1.74 7.14
C PHE A 105 -21.16 -2.81 7.95
N THR A 106 -20.40 -3.83 8.36
CA THR A 106 -20.86 -4.95 9.19
C THR A 106 -19.81 -5.31 10.24
N THR A 107 -20.22 -5.95 11.33
CA THR A 107 -19.30 -6.38 12.41
C THR A 107 -18.20 -7.32 11.92
N ASN A 108 -18.50 -8.20 10.95
CA ASN A 108 -17.49 -9.09 10.37
C ASN A 108 -16.47 -8.31 9.54
N ASN A 109 -16.94 -7.38 8.71
CA ASN A 109 -16.05 -6.57 7.88
C ASN A 109 -15.21 -5.59 8.71
N GLN A 110 -15.71 -5.13 9.86
CA GLN A 110 -14.89 -4.35 10.80
C GLN A 110 -13.64 -5.11 11.22
N ARG A 111 -13.77 -6.41 11.55
CA ARG A 111 -12.62 -7.26 11.88
C ARG A 111 -11.65 -7.43 10.71
N ILE A 112 -12.18 -7.55 9.49
CA ILE A 112 -11.38 -7.59 8.25
C ILE A 112 -10.54 -6.31 8.14
N LEU A 113 -11.18 -5.16 8.28
CA LEU A 113 -10.50 -3.87 8.22
C LEU A 113 -9.47 -3.72 9.34
N SER A 114 -9.78 -4.09 10.60
CA SER A 114 -8.79 -4.02 11.69
C SER A 114 -7.57 -4.89 11.41
N GLN A 115 -7.75 -6.08 10.83
CA GLN A 115 -6.64 -6.97 10.49
C GLN A 115 -5.76 -6.38 9.40
N PHE A 116 -6.37 -5.77 8.37
CA PHE A 116 -5.63 -5.03 7.35
C PHE A 116 -4.87 -3.85 7.97
N LEU A 117 -5.57 -2.99 8.75
CA LEU A 117 -4.99 -1.80 9.39
C LEU A 117 -3.91 -2.12 10.44
N ASN A 118 -3.89 -3.33 10.99
CA ASN A 118 -2.84 -3.76 11.91
C ASN A 118 -1.44 -3.64 11.29
N VAL A 119 -1.34 -3.81 9.97
CA VAL A 119 -0.07 -3.66 9.25
C VAL A 119 0.41 -2.20 9.24
N PRO A 120 -0.32 -1.22 8.66
CA PRO A 120 -0.03 0.21 8.77
C PRO A 120 0.26 0.66 10.20
N LEU A 121 -0.60 0.24 11.13
CA LEU A 121 -0.67 0.88 12.43
C LEU A 121 0.39 0.34 13.37
N PHE A 122 0.74 -0.95 13.30
CA PHE A 122 1.55 -1.57 14.36
C PHE A 122 2.74 -2.39 13.88
N LYS A 123 2.84 -2.72 12.59
CA LYS A 123 3.92 -3.59 12.08
C LYS A 123 4.86 -2.90 11.10
N GLY A 124 4.32 -2.15 10.14
CA GLY A 124 5.11 -1.72 8.99
C GLY A 124 5.51 -2.89 8.08
N TRP A 125 6.41 -2.65 7.14
CA TRP A 125 6.93 -3.66 6.22
C TRP A 125 8.30 -3.25 5.67
N ILE A 126 8.94 -4.15 4.91
CA ILE A 126 10.21 -3.90 4.23
C ILE A 126 10.01 -4.03 2.73
N GLU A 127 10.56 -3.10 1.97
CA GLU A 127 10.61 -3.16 0.51
C GLU A 127 12.06 -3.36 0.06
N ASN A 128 12.32 -4.39 -0.73
CA ASN A 128 13.62 -4.64 -1.35
C ASN A 128 13.50 -4.38 -2.85
N TYR A 129 14.10 -3.29 -3.30
CA TYR A 129 14.13 -2.86 -4.70
C TYR A 129 15.33 -3.48 -5.41
N TYR A 130 15.04 -4.30 -6.43
CA TYR A 130 16.05 -4.97 -7.23
C TYR A 130 16.33 -4.15 -8.48
N ASN A 131 17.58 -3.71 -8.59
CA ASN A 131 18.10 -2.93 -9.69
C ASN A 131 18.99 -3.79 -10.59
N TYR A 132 18.87 -3.64 -11.90
CA TYR A 132 19.80 -4.20 -12.88
C TYR A 132 20.14 -3.14 -13.92
N LYS A 133 21.42 -2.80 -14.05
CA LYS A 133 21.91 -1.75 -14.97
C LYS A 133 21.13 -0.42 -14.86
N GLU A 134 20.93 0.06 -13.64
CA GLU A 134 20.29 1.35 -13.29
C GLU A 134 18.76 1.38 -13.36
N ASP A 135 18.10 0.28 -13.76
CA ASP A 135 16.64 0.18 -13.73
C ASP A 135 16.15 -0.77 -12.62
N ASN A 136 15.17 -0.29 -11.85
CA ASN A 136 14.38 -1.12 -10.94
C ASN A 136 13.48 -2.06 -11.75
N TYR A 137 13.70 -3.37 -11.64
CA TYR A 137 12.91 -4.37 -12.36
C TYR A 137 11.93 -5.14 -11.47
N LYS A 138 12.16 -5.13 -10.15
CA LYS A 138 11.39 -5.94 -9.20
C LYS A 138 11.41 -5.34 -7.80
N ILE A 139 10.31 -5.50 -7.07
CA ILE A 139 10.23 -5.23 -5.63
C ILE A 139 9.84 -6.54 -4.92
N CYS A 140 10.59 -6.90 -3.88
CA CYS A 140 10.17 -7.94 -2.94
C CYS A 140 9.79 -7.30 -1.60
N ILE A 141 8.58 -7.58 -1.15
CA ILE A 141 8.01 -6.98 0.05
C ILE A 141 7.94 -8.03 1.13
N GLU A 142 8.47 -7.70 2.31
CA GLU A 142 8.50 -8.58 3.46
C GLU A 142 7.64 -7.98 4.57
N LEU A 143 6.64 -8.74 4.99
CA LEU A 143 5.71 -8.33 6.05
C LEU A 143 5.71 -9.40 7.14
N GLU A 144 6.07 -8.99 8.35
CA GLU A 144 5.89 -9.85 9.52
C GLU A 144 4.48 -9.70 10.06
N THR A 145 3.82 -10.82 10.30
CA THR A 145 2.48 -10.85 10.87
C THR A 145 2.46 -11.62 12.18
N ASP A 146 1.35 -11.63 12.92
CA ASP A 146 1.29 -12.33 14.22
C ASP A 146 1.38 -13.86 14.07
N ILE A 147 1.22 -14.36 12.84
CA ILE A 147 1.14 -15.79 12.53
C ILE A 147 2.36 -16.25 11.74
N LYS A 148 2.85 -15.45 10.80
CA LYS A 148 4.02 -15.76 9.96
C LYS A 148 4.56 -14.55 9.21
N ARG A 149 5.69 -14.73 8.55
CA ARG A 149 6.21 -13.81 7.53
C ARG A 149 5.53 -14.04 6.18
N LEU A 150 5.06 -12.97 5.57
CA LEU A 150 4.53 -12.92 4.21
C LEU A 150 5.58 -12.27 3.30
N ASN A 151 5.75 -12.82 2.11
CA ASN A 151 6.61 -12.25 1.09
C ASN A 151 5.79 -12.05 -0.19
N PHE A 152 5.87 -10.86 -0.76
CA PHE A 152 5.21 -10.50 -2.02
C PHE A 152 6.27 -10.13 -3.05
N GLU A 153 6.04 -10.49 -4.30
CA GLU A 153 6.93 -10.15 -5.41
C GLU A 153 6.15 -9.38 -6.46
N ILE A 154 6.65 -8.19 -6.81
CA ILE A 154 6.08 -7.32 -7.83
C ILE A 154 7.13 -7.12 -8.92
N ILE A 155 6.85 -7.61 -10.13
CA ILE A 155 7.65 -7.29 -11.31
C ILE A 155 7.19 -5.94 -11.84
N LEU A 156 8.09 -4.97 -11.89
CA LEU A 156 7.74 -3.60 -12.21
C LEU A 156 7.44 -3.42 -13.69
N LEU A 157 6.29 -2.80 -13.98
CA LEU A 157 5.93 -2.21 -15.26
C LEU A 157 6.50 -0.79 -15.36
N HIS A 158 6.84 -0.33 -16.56
CA HIS A 158 7.17 1.07 -16.80
C HIS A 158 5.87 1.86 -16.72
N PHE A 159 5.90 3.08 -16.20
CA PHE A 159 4.69 3.86 -15.93
C PHE A 159 3.77 3.98 -17.16
N ALA A 160 4.34 4.23 -18.35
CA ALA A 160 3.58 4.30 -19.61
C ALA A 160 2.86 2.98 -20.02
N GLU A 161 3.31 1.84 -19.51
CA GLU A 161 2.72 0.52 -19.79
C GLU A 161 1.73 0.06 -18.71
N GLN A 162 1.59 0.80 -17.61
CA GLN A 162 0.63 0.49 -16.56
C GLN A 162 -0.81 0.73 -17.03
N ASP A 163 -1.01 1.78 -17.83
CA ASP A 163 -2.34 2.23 -18.25
C ASP A 163 -2.82 1.56 -19.54
N ILE A 164 -1.91 1.21 -20.46
CA ILE A 164 -2.22 0.52 -21.72
C ILE A 164 -1.24 -0.65 -21.92
N PRO A 165 -1.41 -1.77 -21.21
CA PRO A 165 -0.54 -2.93 -21.40
C PRO A 165 -0.77 -3.52 -22.79
N LEU A 166 0.29 -3.57 -23.62
CA LEU A 166 0.23 -4.26 -24.90
C LEU A 166 0.27 -5.78 -24.66
N PRO A 167 -0.37 -6.57 -25.54
CA PRO A 167 -0.23 -8.03 -25.52
C PRO A 167 1.24 -8.43 -25.67
N GLY A 168 1.87 -8.87 -24.58
CA GLY A 168 3.27 -9.30 -24.56
C GLY A 168 4.10 -8.66 -23.45
N ASP A 169 3.75 -7.45 -23.00
CA ASP A 169 4.56 -6.65 -22.07
C ASP A 169 4.81 -7.37 -20.74
N LYS A 170 3.76 -8.00 -20.19
CA LYS A 170 3.86 -8.78 -18.94
C LYS A 170 4.78 -9.99 -19.09
N THR A 171 4.75 -10.68 -20.23
CA THR A 171 5.58 -11.87 -20.49
C THR A 171 7.02 -11.47 -20.75
N GLU A 172 7.26 -10.47 -21.60
CA GLU A 172 8.60 -9.95 -21.88
C GLU A 172 9.28 -9.47 -20.60
N ARG A 173 8.56 -8.78 -19.71
CA ARG A 173 9.10 -8.33 -18.43
C ARG A 173 9.42 -9.45 -17.47
N ARG A 174 8.60 -10.51 -17.42
CA ARG A 174 8.95 -11.72 -16.67
C ARG A 174 10.24 -12.34 -17.20
N ILE A 175 10.44 -12.34 -18.51
CA ILE A 175 11.68 -12.82 -19.14
C ILE A 175 12.87 -11.89 -18.77
N ARG A 176 12.68 -10.56 -18.83
CA ARG A 176 13.72 -9.59 -18.42
C ARG A 176 14.10 -9.73 -16.95
N ALA A 177 13.12 -9.84 -16.06
CA ALA A 177 13.34 -10.06 -14.63
C ALA A 177 14.05 -11.39 -14.38
N TRP A 178 13.61 -12.47 -15.04
CA TRP A 178 14.26 -13.77 -14.98
C TRP A 178 15.72 -13.70 -15.46
N TRP A 179 15.99 -13.00 -16.56
CA TRP A 179 17.34 -12.80 -17.08
C TRP A 179 18.21 -12.02 -16.09
N ALA A 180 17.67 -10.95 -15.50
CA ALA A 180 18.36 -10.17 -14.47
C ALA A 180 18.68 -11.05 -13.25
N ASP A 181 17.78 -11.96 -12.87
CA ASP A 181 17.93 -12.85 -11.72
C ASP A 181 18.94 -14.00 -11.90
N LEU A 182 19.47 -14.21 -13.11
CA LEU A 182 20.51 -15.21 -13.36
C LEU A 182 21.80 -14.89 -12.60
N LYS A 183 22.43 -15.91 -12.00
CA LYS A 183 23.68 -15.79 -11.22
C LYS A 183 24.82 -15.05 -11.94
N ILE A 184 24.88 -15.16 -13.26
CA ILE A 184 25.89 -14.47 -14.09
C ILE A 184 25.79 -12.94 -13.99
N ASN A 185 24.64 -12.43 -13.54
CA ASN A 185 24.34 -11.00 -13.43
C ASN A 185 24.45 -10.47 -12.00
N ASP A 186 24.80 -11.29 -11.01
CA ASP A 186 24.87 -10.91 -9.58
C ASP A 186 25.72 -9.66 -9.33
N THR A 187 26.86 -9.54 -10.00
CA THR A 187 27.77 -8.39 -9.86
C THR A 187 27.19 -7.08 -10.38
N LYS A 188 26.13 -7.15 -11.20
CA LYS A 188 25.42 -6.00 -11.78
C LYS A 188 24.08 -5.75 -11.11
N ARG A 189 23.67 -6.62 -10.17
CA ARG A 189 22.46 -6.44 -9.38
C ARG A 189 22.78 -5.62 -8.13
N LYS A 190 21.88 -4.71 -7.78
CA LYS A 190 21.89 -4.00 -6.50
C LYS A 190 20.53 -4.18 -5.85
N ILE A 191 20.53 -4.31 -4.52
CA ILE A 191 19.31 -4.38 -3.73
C ILE A 191 19.31 -3.17 -2.81
N GLU A 192 18.30 -2.33 -2.96
CA GLU A 192 18.04 -1.19 -2.08
C GLU A 192 16.93 -1.58 -1.12
N ARG A 193 17.21 -1.46 0.18
CA ARG A 193 16.31 -1.88 1.24
C ARG A 193 15.70 -0.67 1.90
N GLU A 194 14.38 -0.63 1.91
CA GLU A 194 13.60 0.39 2.58
C GLU A 194 12.79 -0.23 3.73
N ILE A 195 12.75 0.46 4.87
CA ILE A 195 11.95 0.03 6.03
C ILE A 195 10.83 1.03 6.24
N ILE A 196 9.59 0.55 6.10
CA ILE A 196 8.39 1.34 6.36
C ILE A 196 7.98 1.08 7.79
N LYS A 197 8.00 2.14 8.59
CA LYS A 197 7.68 2.07 10.02
C LYS A 197 6.17 2.08 10.23
N PRO A 198 5.68 1.42 11.29
CA PRO A 198 4.28 1.55 11.67
C PRO A 198 3.94 2.98 12.12
N LEU A 199 2.68 3.38 11.91
CA LEU A 199 2.17 4.69 12.29
C LEU A 199 2.03 4.85 13.81
N LYS A 200 1.63 3.79 14.51
CA LYS A 200 1.63 3.74 15.97
C LYS A 200 2.89 3.04 16.46
N ILE A 201 3.70 3.77 17.22
CA ILE A 201 4.76 3.15 18.00
C ILE A 201 4.07 2.45 19.17
N LYS A 202 4.20 1.12 19.29
CA LYS A 202 3.78 0.42 20.51
C LYS A 202 4.55 1.07 21.68
N THR A 203 3.90 1.92 22.45
CA THR A 203 4.38 2.27 23.79
C THR A 203 4.38 0.98 24.57
N LEU A 204 5.55 0.36 24.74
CA LEU A 204 5.72 -0.69 25.73
C LEU A 204 5.18 -0.13 27.05
N PRO A 205 4.29 -0.85 27.76
CA PRO A 205 3.87 -0.39 29.07
C PRO A 205 5.14 -0.27 29.91
N TYR A 206 5.41 0.94 30.40
CA TYR A 206 6.40 1.17 31.45
C TYR A 206 6.08 0.18 32.57
N LYS A 207 6.92 -0.83 32.76
CA LYS A 207 6.91 -1.62 33.99
C LYS A 207 7.34 -0.64 35.10
N LYS A 208 6.35 -0.15 35.86
CA LYS A 208 6.60 0.38 37.20
C LYS A 208 6.96 -0.76 38.13
#